data_AF-A0A1Q5SNP2-F1
#
_entry.id   AF-A0A1Q5SNP2-F1
#
_cell.length_a   1.000
_cell.length_b   1.000
_cell.length_c   1.000
_cell.angle_alpha   90.00
_cell.angle_beta   90.00
_cell.angle_gamma   90.00
#
_symmetry.space_group_name_H-M   'P 1'
#
loop_
_entity.id
_entity.type
_entity.pdbx_description
1 polymer ?
#
loop_
_entity_poly.entity_id
_entity_poly.type
_entity_poly.pdbx_seq_one_letter_code
_entity_poly.pdbx_strand_id
1 'polypeptide(L)'
;MAENLGSEHMGKIAGLTTTLTAAGTTAGPVLAGLLFQIGGYWCAWAGAAAFLLVDIITRLIMIEKSVKPRQRNENQERDPLLQNQSPRVDGERSDSLLSSELRGWRFYVCLFRQANFSAGVFCAFVFALLVGCFESTLAVHVRTTFGWGALHVGFLLALIQGPGMLFATTVGWMKDRIGSRTPTATGLLGLLPFVILLGVPGSKLFPWAAGKSWEKSLYVVCMASIGCLLSLLNGVGSMQATETIDALEVRQPGIFGPNGGYSRAIAVTSMTWMAGLMTGPLLAEFMVGMFGYFELQCCLGELRLDKFEVHAF
;
A
#
# COMPACT_ATOMS: atom_id res chain seq x y z
N MET A 1 11.39 -3.40 -18.80
CA MET A 1 12.32 -4.23 -18.02
C MET A 1 11.91 -5.71 -17.94
N ALA A 2 10.63 -6.04 -17.71
CA ALA A 2 10.17 -7.44 -17.60
C ALA A 2 10.30 -8.28 -18.89
N GLU A 3 10.36 -7.65 -20.07
CA GLU A 3 10.36 -8.37 -21.35
C GLU A 3 11.76 -8.74 -21.87
N ASN A 4 12.84 -8.23 -21.27
CA ASN A 4 14.22 -8.38 -21.78
C ASN A 4 15.14 -9.27 -20.93
N LEU A 5 14.66 -9.85 -19.84
CA LEU A 5 15.48 -10.55 -18.86
C LEU A 5 14.88 -11.92 -18.55
N GLY A 6 15.68 -12.98 -18.69
CA GLY A 6 15.25 -14.35 -18.39
C GLY A 6 14.68 -14.49 -16.98
N SER A 7 13.73 -15.41 -16.82
CA SER A 7 12.94 -15.65 -15.60
C SER A 7 13.78 -15.84 -14.32
N GLU A 8 15.04 -16.24 -14.45
CA GLU A 8 15.99 -16.49 -13.35
C GLU A 8 16.42 -15.22 -12.59
N HIS A 9 16.38 -14.04 -13.22
CA HIS A 9 16.80 -12.78 -12.59
C HIS A 9 15.65 -11.82 -12.25
N MET A 10 14.42 -12.14 -12.67
CA MET A 10 13.25 -11.27 -12.47
C MET A 10 12.98 -11.00 -10.98
N GLY A 11 13.10 -12.02 -10.11
CA GLY A 11 12.92 -11.85 -8.67
C GLY A 11 13.97 -10.93 -8.03
N LYS A 12 15.24 -11.07 -8.43
CA LYS A 12 16.34 -10.21 -7.94
C LYS A 12 16.15 -8.75 -8.34
N ILE A 13 15.73 -8.52 -9.58
CA ILE A 13 15.50 -7.16 -10.11
C ILE A 13 14.26 -6.55 -9.47
N ALA A 14 13.16 -7.30 -9.36
CA ALA A 14 11.96 -6.82 -8.67
C ALA A 14 12.27 -6.46 -7.21
N GLY A 15 13.06 -7.29 -6.50
CA GLY A 15 13.52 -7.00 -5.14
C GLY A 15 14.43 -5.78 -5.05
N LEU A 16 15.33 -5.58 -6.03
CA LEU A 16 16.16 -4.38 -6.10
C LEU A 16 15.30 -3.12 -6.31
N THR A 17 14.34 -3.18 -7.23
CA THR A 17 13.43 -2.06 -7.50
C THR A 17 12.61 -1.70 -6.27
N THR A 18 12.05 -2.68 -5.57
CA THR A 18 11.26 -2.41 -4.34
C THR A 18 12.12 -1.84 -3.22
N THR A 19 13.37 -2.31 -3.08
CA THR A 19 14.32 -1.77 -2.09
C THR A 19 14.69 -0.32 -2.42
N LEU A 20 14.94 0.00 -3.69
CA LEU A 20 15.22 1.37 -4.14
C LEU A 20 14.01 2.29 -3.93
N THR A 21 12.80 1.82 -4.22
CA THR A 21 11.57 2.58 -3.93
C THR A 21 11.45 2.85 -2.44
N ALA A 22 11.61 1.85 -1.58
CA ALA A 22 11.52 2.01 -0.13
C ALA A 22 12.60 2.96 0.43
N ALA A 23 13.82 2.88 -0.09
CA ALA A 23 14.89 3.81 0.26
C ALA A 23 14.55 5.25 -0.14
N GLY A 24 14.00 5.43 -1.34
CA GLY A 24 13.55 6.74 -1.84
C GLY A 24 12.42 7.34 -1.00
N THR A 25 11.40 6.56 -0.65
CA THR A 25 10.27 7.06 0.15
C THR A 25 10.67 7.36 1.60
N THR A 26 11.66 6.62 2.14
CA THR A 26 12.19 6.86 3.49
C THR A 26 13.13 8.07 3.55
N ALA A 27 14.07 8.18 2.59
CA ALA A 27 15.06 9.26 2.58
C ALA A 27 14.50 10.59 2.03
N GLY A 28 13.50 10.53 1.15
CA GLY A 28 12.90 11.68 0.50
C GLY A 28 12.43 12.77 1.47
N PRO A 29 11.59 12.46 2.47
CA PRO A 29 11.13 13.43 3.46
C PRO A 29 12.26 14.07 4.27
N VAL A 30 13.32 13.32 4.59
CA VAL A 30 14.48 13.83 5.34
C VAL A 30 15.27 14.82 4.48
N LEU A 31 15.56 14.45 3.23
CA LEU A 31 16.26 15.33 2.28
C LEU A 31 15.45 16.58 1.97
N ALA A 32 14.14 16.44 1.76
CA ALA A 32 13.24 17.56 1.53
C ALA A 32 13.17 18.48 2.76
N GLY A 33 13.07 17.92 3.96
CA GLY A 33 13.07 18.67 5.22
C GLY A 33 14.39 19.42 5.46
N LEU A 34 15.53 18.81 5.12
CA LEU A 34 16.85 19.42 5.21
C LEU A 34 17.01 20.58 4.22
N LEU A 35 16.66 20.38 2.95
CA LEU A 35 16.69 21.43 1.92
C LEU A 35 15.79 22.61 2.30
N PHE A 36 14.60 22.33 2.81
CA PHE A 36 13.67 23.36 3.26
C PHE A 36 14.22 24.14 4.46
N GLN A 37 14.91 23.49 5.40
CA GLN A 37 15.51 24.18 6.55
C GLN A 37 16.72 25.04 6.16
N ILE A 38 17.54 24.59 5.20
CA ILE A 38 18.75 25.32 4.80
C ILE A 38 18.42 26.52 3.90
N GLY A 39 17.58 26.31 2.88
CA GLY A 39 17.37 27.30 1.82
C GLY A 39 15.91 27.71 1.61
N GLY A 40 15.01 27.32 2.51
CA GLY A 40 13.60 27.66 2.44
C GLY A 40 12.89 27.02 1.24
N TYR A 41 11.76 27.62 0.86
CA TYR A 41 10.85 27.07 -0.15
C TYR A 41 11.49 26.89 -1.53
N TRP A 42 12.15 27.92 -2.06
CA TRP A 42 12.73 27.87 -3.41
C TRP A 42 13.88 26.88 -3.54
N CYS A 43 14.70 26.72 -2.48
CA CYS A 43 15.79 25.75 -2.49
C CYS A 43 15.27 24.30 -2.50
N ALA A 44 14.23 24.01 -1.74
CA ALA A 44 13.58 22.69 -1.75
C ALA A 44 13.04 22.34 -3.14
N TRP A 45 12.35 23.28 -3.80
CA TRP A 45 11.84 23.11 -5.16
C TRP A 45 12.95 22.96 -6.21
N ALA A 46 14.02 23.75 -6.10
CA ALA A 46 15.18 23.63 -6.98
C ALA A 46 15.85 22.24 -6.84
N GLY A 47 15.95 21.72 -5.61
CA GLY A 47 16.46 20.37 -5.36
C GLY A 47 15.61 19.28 -6.02
N ALA A 48 14.28 19.37 -5.88
CA ALA A 48 13.35 18.44 -6.53
C ALA A 48 13.44 18.52 -8.07
N ALA A 49 13.50 19.74 -8.63
CA ALA A 49 13.65 19.95 -10.07
C ALA A 49 14.99 19.40 -10.60
N ALA A 50 16.09 19.60 -9.87
CA ALA A 50 17.39 19.03 -10.23
C ALA A 50 17.37 17.50 -10.23
N PHE A 51 16.74 16.87 -9.23
CA PHE A 51 16.59 15.42 -9.18
C PHE A 51 15.76 14.88 -10.36
N LEU A 52 14.67 15.58 -10.71
CA LEU A 52 13.85 15.25 -11.89
C LEU A 52 14.64 15.39 -13.20
N LEU A 53 15.45 16.44 -13.35
CA LEU A 53 16.30 16.62 -14.53
C LEU A 53 17.32 15.48 -14.68
N VAL A 54 17.92 15.05 -13.57
CA VAL A 54 18.85 13.91 -13.57
C VAL A 54 18.13 12.62 -13.97
N ASP A 55 16.91 12.36 -13.48
CA ASP A 55 16.09 11.21 -13.92
C ASP A 55 15.81 11.26 -15.42
N ILE A 56 15.41 12.42 -15.96
CA ILE A 56 15.16 12.60 -17.40
C ILE A 56 16.43 12.34 -18.22
N ILE A 57 17.57 12.92 -17.82
CA ILE A 57 18.86 12.69 -18.52
C ILE A 57 19.22 11.21 -18.50
N THR A 58 19.04 10.54 -17.36
CA THR A 58 19.34 9.11 -17.21
C THR A 58 18.45 8.27 -18.12
N ARG A 59 17.16 8.60 -18.24
CA ARG A 59 16.22 7.96 -19.18
C ARG A 59 16.58 8.21 -20.64
N LEU A 60 17.08 9.40 -20.99
CA LEU A 60 17.54 9.72 -22.35
C LEU A 60 18.82 8.94 -22.72
N ILE A 61 19.71 8.69 -21.76
CA ILE A 61 20.93 7.88 -21.96
C ILE A 61 20.61 6.38 -22.01
N MET A 62 19.48 5.94 -21.43
CA MET A 62 19.07 4.54 -21.45
C MET A 62 18.71 4.09 -22.87
N ILE A 63 19.70 3.55 -23.58
CA ILE A 63 19.52 2.90 -24.89
C ILE A 63 18.69 1.64 -24.68
N GLU A 64 17.43 1.68 -25.11
CA GLU A 64 16.61 0.48 -25.22
C GLU A 64 17.16 -0.41 -26.34
N LYS A 65 17.58 -1.64 -26.00
CA LYS A 65 17.79 -2.66 -27.02
C LYS A 65 16.46 -2.95 -27.68
N SER A 66 16.36 -2.63 -28.98
CA SER A 66 15.21 -2.94 -29.83
C SER A 66 14.84 -4.42 -29.67
N VAL A 67 13.69 -4.65 -29.06
CA VAL A 67 13.09 -5.98 -28.97
C VAL A 67 12.61 -6.33 -30.38
N LYS A 68 13.12 -7.43 -30.95
CA LYS A 68 12.59 -7.94 -32.23
C LYS A 68 11.08 -8.10 -32.08
N PRO A 69 10.26 -7.57 -33.00
CA PRO A 69 8.82 -7.71 -32.90
C PRO A 69 8.49 -9.20 -32.97
N ARG A 70 8.04 -9.75 -31.84
CA ARG A 70 7.32 -11.03 -31.85
C ARG A 70 6.11 -10.79 -32.74
N GLN A 71 5.92 -11.61 -33.78
CA GLN A 71 4.72 -11.59 -34.63
C GLN A 71 3.48 -11.74 -33.73
N ARG A 72 2.96 -10.60 -33.27
CA ARG A 72 1.72 -10.46 -32.54
C ARG A 72 0.72 -10.14 -33.62
N ASN A 73 -0.23 -11.04 -33.85
CA ASN A 73 -1.26 -10.86 -34.86
C ASN A 73 -1.91 -9.48 -34.71
N GLU A 74 -1.62 -8.57 -35.65
CA GLU A 74 -2.08 -7.18 -35.69
C GLU A 74 -3.61 -7.05 -35.74
N ASN A 75 -4.31 -8.17 -35.96
CA ASN A 75 -5.76 -8.23 -36.01
C ASN A 75 -6.44 -8.11 -34.64
N GLN A 76 -5.72 -8.22 -33.51
CA GLN A 76 -6.32 -8.25 -32.18
C GLN A 76 -6.54 -6.87 -31.53
N GLU A 77 -5.89 -5.81 -32.02
CA GLU A 77 -6.04 -4.44 -31.46
C GLU A 77 -7.16 -3.62 -32.13
N ARG A 78 -7.71 -4.11 -33.25
CA ARG A 78 -8.80 -3.45 -33.99
C ARG A 78 -10.18 -4.03 -33.73
N ASP A 79 -10.31 -5.02 -32.84
CA ASP A 79 -11.62 -5.55 -32.49
C ASP A 79 -12.32 -4.59 -31.51
N PRO A 80 -13.50 -4.04 -31.84
CA PRO A 80 -14.23 -3.17 -30.92
C PRO A 80 -14.61 -3.95 -29.66
N LEU A 81 -14.23 -3.43 -28.49
CA LEU A 81 -14.50 -4.00 -27.16
C LEU A 81 -16.00 -4.15 -26.82
N LEU A 82 -16.89 -3.69 -27.70
CA LEU A 82 -18.35 -3.83 -27.63
C LEU A 82 -18.87 -4.35 -28.97
N GLN A 83 -18.83 -5.66 -29.20
CA GLN A 83 -19.61 -6.27 -30.28
C GLN A 83 -21.04 -6.54 -29.79
N ASN A 84 -21.99 -5.81 -30.38
CA ASN A 84 -23.41 -6.10 -30.29
C ASN A 84 -23.67 -7.43 -31.02
N GLN A 85 -24.12 -8.47 -30.29
CA GLN A 85 -24.41 -9.78 -30.87
C GLN A 85 -25.64 -9.71 -31.79
N SER A 86 -25.45 -9.87 -33.10
CA SER A 86 -26.52 -10.35 -33.99
C SER A 86 -26.43 -11.87 -34.12
N PRO A 87 -27.56 -12.61 -34.09
CA PRO A 87 -27.55 -14.05 -33.99
C PRO A 87 -27.14 -14.67 -35.33
N ARG A 88 -26.04 -15.45 -35.33
CA ARG A 88 -25.79 -16.43 -36.39
C ARG A 88 -26.08 -17.81 -35.82
N VAL A 89 -27.06 -18.43 -36.45
CA VAL A 89 -27.58 -19.78 -36.24
C VAL A 89 -26.73 -20.77 -37.04
N ASP A 90 -26.65 -21.99 -36.50
CA ASP A 90 -26.04 -23.24 -37.00
C ASP A 90 -24.51 -23.35 -36.93
N GLY A 91 -23.90 -24.38 -36.34
CA GLY A 91 -24.40 -25.58 -35.71
C GLY A 91 -23.24 -26.57 -35.59
N GLU A 92 -22.93 -27.05 -34.38
CA GLU A 92 -22.49 -28.42 -34.05
C GLU A 92 -22.00 -28.46 -32.60
N ARG A 93 -22.46 -29.50 -31.90
CA ARG A 93 -22.51 -29.64 -30.45
C ARG A 93 -21.60 -30.80 -30.08
N SER A 94 -20.39 -30.51 -29.57
CA SER A 94 -19.44 -31.41 -28.86
C SER A 94 -18.23 -30.52 -28.50
N ASP A 95 -17.87 -30.15 -27.27
CA ASP A 95 -17.99 -30.76 -25.95
C ASP A 95 -18.25 -29.67 -24.89
N SER A 96 -19.31 -29.86 -24.12
CA SER A 96 -19.76 -28.96 -23.06
C SER A 96 -19.23 -29.35 -21.67
N LEU A 97 -17.96 -29.71 -21.53
CA LEU A 97 -17.37 -30.14 -20.23
C LEU A 97 -15.96 -29.62 -19.90
N LEU A 98 -15.47 -28.57 -20.57
CA LEU A 98 -14.25 -27.85 -20.16
C LEU A 98 -14.62 -26.44 -19.72
N SER A 99 -14.71 -26.27 -18.39
CA SER A 99 -14.69 -25.02 -17.61
C SER A 99 -15.03 -23.74 -18.36
N SER A 100 -16.27 -23.28 -18.21
CA SER A 100 -16.67 -21.88 -18.46
C SER A 100 -15.68 -20.95 -17.75
N GLU A 101 -14.73 -20.37 -18.50
CA GLU A 101 -13.79 -19.37 -17.98
C GLU A 101 -14.58 -18.30 -17.21
N LEU A 102 -14.16 -17.98 -15.99
CA LEU A 102 -14.79 -16.89 -15.23
C LEU A 102 -14.37 -15.55 -15.85
N ARG A 103 -15.17 -15.09 -16.81
CA ARG A 103 -14.92 -13.84 -17.55
C ARG A 103 -15.67 -12.65 -16.92
N GLY A 104 -15.03 -11.49 -16.90
CA GLY A 104 -15.62 -10.22 -16.49
C GLY A 104 -16.07 -10.19 -15.02
N TRP A 105 -17.28 -9.69 -14.76
CA TRP A 105 -17.83 -9.48 -13.41
C TRP A 105 -17.84 -10.74 -12.53
N ARG A 106 -18.05 -11.93 -13.13
CA ARG A 106 -18.10 -13.20 -12.39
C ARG A 106 -16.78 -13.53 -11.71
N PHE A 107 -15.65 -13.12 -12.27
CA PHE A 107 -14.33 -13.23 -11.66
C PHE A 107 -14.28 -12.48 -10.32
N TYR A 108 -14.66 -11.19 -10.34
CA TYR A 108 -14.60 -10.35 -9.15
C TYR A 108 -15.55 -10.83 -8.06
N VAL A 109 -16.77 -11.23 -8.42
CA VAL A 109 -17.72 -11.81 -7.46
C VAL A 109 -17.16 -13.09 -6.84
N CYS A 110 -16.56 -13.97 -7.63
CA CYS A 110 -15.93 -15.19 -7.13
C CYS A 110 -14.77 -14.87 -6.16
N LEU A 111 -13.95 -13.89 -6.52
CA LEU A 111 -12.79 -13.46 -5.75
C LEU A 111 -13.20 -12.85 -4.40
N PHE A 112 -14.15 -11.91 -4.40
CA PHE A 112 -14.68 -11.28 -3.18
C PHE A 112 -15.52 -12.23 -2.32
N ARG A 113 -16.09 -13.30 -2.90
CA ARG A 113 -16.79 -14.33 -2.12
C ARG A 113 -15.83 -15.16 -1.26
N GLN A 114 -14.52 -15.09 -1.51
CA GLN A 114 -13.55 -15.68 -0.62
C GLN A 114 -13.31 -14.80 0.60
N ALA A 115 -13.49 -15.38 1.78
CA ALA A 115 -13.24 -14.70 3.05
C ALA A 115 -11.79 -14.22 3.18
N ASN A 116 -10.81 -15.02 2.70
CA ASN A 116 -9.40 -14.65 2.74
C ASN A 116 -9.11 -13.41 1.91
N PHE A 117 -9.55 -13.39 0.65
CA PHE A 117 -9.33 -12.25 -0.23
C PHE A 117 -9.99 -10.98 0.29
N SER A 118 -11.26 -11.06 0.71
CA SER A 118 -11.98 -9.89 1.21
C SER A 118 -11.40 -9.36 2.51
N ALA A 119 -10.94 -10.23 3.41
CA ALA A 119 -10.20 -9.83 4.61
C ALA A 119 -8.87 -9.14 4.26
N GLY A 120 -8.10 -9.68 3.32
CA GLY A 120 -6.81 -9.10 2.91
C GLY A 120 -6.93 -7.75 2.23
N VAL A 121 -7.92 -7.60 1.34
CA VAL A 121 -8.24 -6.33 0.69
C VAL A 121 -8.72 -5.29 1.70
N PHE A 122 -9.54 -5.69 2.66
CA PHE A 122 -9.97 -4.80 3.75
C PHE A 122 -8.79 -4.37 4.65
N CYS A 123 -7.92 -5.30 5.04
CA CYS A 123 -6.72 -4.99 5.81
C CYS A 123 -5.78 -4.04 5.03
N ALA A 124 -5.62 -4.25 3.72
CA ALA A 124 -4.84 -3.36 2.87
C ALA A 124 -5.47 -1.95 2.77
N PHE A 125 -6.81 -1.87 2.69
CA PHE A 125 -7.54 -0.60 2.74
C PHE A 125 -7.30 0.14 4.05
N VAL A 126 -7.49 -0.53 5.19
CA VAL A 126 -7.29 0.07 6.53
C VAL A 126 -5.84 0.50 6.69
N PHE A 127 -4.88 -0.33 6.28
CA PHE A 127 -3.46 0.03 6.33
C PHE A 127 -3.17 1.29 5.50
N ALA A 128 -3.64 1.36 4.26
CA ALA A 128 -3.50 2.54 3.40
C ALA A 128 -4.16 3.79 4.01
N LEU A 129 -5.36 3.63 4.57
CA LEU A 129 -6.08 4.71 5.24
C LEU A 129 -5.27 5.26 6.42
N LEU A 130 -4.69 4.39 7.25
CA LEU A 130 -3.83 4.81 8.37
C LEU A 130 -2.60 5.58 7.89
N VAL A 131 -1.90 5.06 6.86
CA VAL A 131 -0.75 5.75 6.27
C VAL A 131 -1.16 7.14 5.76
N GLY A 132 -2.27 7.23 5.02
CA GLY A 132 -2.78 8.51 4.52
C GLY A 132 -3.17 9.50 5.63
N CYS A 133 -3.79 9.02 6.71
CA CYS A 133 -4.10 9.85 7.89
C CYS A 133 -2.82 10.35 8.57
N PHE A 134 -1.83 9.50 8.77
CA PHE A 134 -0.57 9.91 9.41
C PHE A 134 0.19 10.91 8.56
N GLU A 135 0.37 10.65 7.26
CA GLU A 135 1.15 11.54 6.38
C GLU A 135 0.51 12.92 6.25
N SER A 136 -0.82 13.01 6.21
CA SER A 136 -1.53 14.30 6.13
C SER A 136 -1.54 15.08 7.45
N THR A 137 -1.65 14.41 8.60
CA THR A 137 -1.80 15.08 9.91
C THR A 137 -0.48 15.36 10.61
N LEU A 138 0.54 14.53 10.41
CA LEU A 138 1.81 14.59 11.14
C LEU A 138 2.46 15.97 11.05
N ALA A 139 2.62 16.49 9.84
CA ALA A 139 3.29 17.77 9.61
C ALA A 139 2.56 18.94 10.29
N VAL A 140 1.23 18.93 10.22
CA VAL A 140 0.38 19.96 10.84
C VAL A 140 0.45 19.86 12.35
N HIS A 141 0.19 18.68 12.92
CA HIS A 141 0.16 18.46 14.37
C HIS A 141 1.48 18.79 15.04
N VAL A 142 2.60 18.32 14.48
CA VAL A 142 3.93 18.55 15.02
C VAL A 142 4.32 20.03 14.99
N ARG A 143 3.92 20.75 13.93
CA ARG A 143 4.18 22.18 13.80
C ARG A 143 3.33 23.01 14.76
N THR A 144 2.03 22.70 14.90
CA THR A 144 1.12 23.45 15.78
C THR A 144 1.36 23.15 17.25
N THR A 145 1.68 21.90 17.59
CA THR A 145 1.80 21.45 18.98
C THR A 145 3.21 21.65 19.54
N PHE A 146 4.25 21.26 18.78
CA PHE A 146 5.63 21.28 19.28
C PHE A 146 6.48 22.43 18.73
N GLY A 147 5.98 23.16 17.72
CA GLY A 147 6.75 24.21 17.04
C GLY A 147 7.95 23.67 16.26
N TRP A 148 7.95 22.39 15.90
CA TRP A 148 9.07 21.75 15.23
C TRP A 148 9.15 22.13 13.74
N GLY A 149 10.38 22.28 13.24
CA GLY A 149 10.67 22.62 11.85
C GLY A 149 10.59 21.42 10.88
N ALA A 150 10.73 21.70 9.58
CA ALA A 150 10.55 20.73 8.50
C ALA A 150 11.46 19.49 8.58
N LEU A 151 12.70 19.65 9.04
CA LEU A 151 13.65 18.53 9.21
C LEU A 151 13.16 17.50 10.25
N HIS A 152 12.52 17.96 11.33
CA HIS A 152 11.96 17.06 12.34
C HIS A 152 10.77 16.28 11.76
N VAL A 153 9.91 16.93 10.98
CA VAL A 153 8.81 16.28 10.26
C VAL A 153 9.36 15.23 9.29
N GLY A 154 10.43 15.56 8.55
CA GLY A 154 11.13 14.63 7.66
C GLY A 154 11.63 13.38 8.39
N PHE A 155 12.25 13.54 9.56
CA PHE A 155 12.67 12.41 10.38
C PHE A 155 11.50 11.57 10.91
N LEU A 156 10.39 12.20 11.32
CA LEU A 156 9.22 11.46 11.79
C LEU A 156 8.56 10.64 10.66
N LEU A 157 8.51 11.19 9.44
CA LEU A 157 8.09 10.44 8.24
C LEU A 157 9.06 9.30 7.91
N ALA A 158 10.36 9.53 8.05
CA ALA A 158 11.34 8.44 7.90
C ALA A 158 11.20 7.37 8.98
N LEU A 159 10.83 7.74 10.22
CA LEU A 159 10.60 6.78 11.30
C LEU A 159 9.34 5.92 11.07
N ILE A 160 8.31 6.46 10.43
CA ILE A 160 7.11 5.66 10.13
C ILE A 160 7.36 4.69 8.96
N GLN A 161 8.11 5.10 7.94
CA GLN A 161 8.37 4.28 6.74
C GLN A 161 9.61 3.37 6.86
N GLY A 162 10.66 3.85 7.53
CA GLY A 162 11.97 3.20 7.61
C GLY A 162 11.94 1.77 8.17
N PRO A 163 11.17 1.46 9.23
CA PRO A 163 11.02 0.08 9.69
C PRO A 163 10.46 -0.85 8.61
N GLY A 164 9.60 -0.35 7.74
CA GLY A 164 9.09 -1.10 6.58
C GLY A 164 10.19 -1.55 5.63
N MET A 165 11.21 -0.71 5.41
CA MET A 165 12.39 -1.05 4.60
C MET A 165 13.32 -2.03 5.32
N LEU A 166 13.63 -1.79 6.59
CA LEU A 166 14.57 -2.61 7.36
C LEU A 166 14.02 -4.02 7.65
N PHE A 167 12.75 -4.11 7.99
CA PHE A 167 12.10 -5.36 8.36
C PHE A 167 11.41 -6.06 7.18
N ALA A 168 11.48 -5.52 5.95
CA ALA A 168 10.84 -6.13 4.78
C ALA A 168 11.22 -7.61 4.60
N THR A 169 12.51 -7.93 4.70
CA THR A 169 13.03 -9.30 4.52
C THR A 169 12.65 -10.20 5.68
N THR A 170 12.78 -9.72 6.92
CA THR A 170 12.44 -10.48 8.14
C THR A 170 10.95 -10.77 8.21
N VAL A 171 10.11 -9.78 7.89
CA VAL A 171 8.65 -9.92 7.88
C VAL A 171 8.21 -10.84 6.74
N GLY A 172 8.85 -10.76 5.56
CA GLY A 172 8.64 -11.71 4.47
C GLY A 172 8.90 -13.15 4.91
N TRP A 173 10.11 -13.42 5.44
CA TRP A 173 10.46 -14.74 5.96
C TRP A 173 9.50 -15.25 7.06
N MET A 174 9.08 -14.36 7.95
CA MET A 174 8.12 -14.69 9.01
C MET A 174 6.74 -15.06 8.43
N LYS A 175 6.27 -14.32 7.41
CA LYS A 175 5.02 -14.60 6.71
C LYS A 175 5.08 -15.91 5.92
N ASP A 176 6.22 -16.21 5.30
CA ASP A 176 6.43 -17.48 4.58
C ASP A 176 6.35 -18.69 5.52
N ARG A 177 6.76 -18.54 6.78
CA ARG A 177 6.78 -19.62 7.80
C ARG A 177 5.46 -19.82 8.53
N ILE A 178 4.85 -18.73 8.99
CA ILE A 178 3.71 -18.76 9.94
C ILE A 178 2.39 -18.39 9.23
N GLY A 179 2.47 -18.02 7.94
CA GLY A 179 1.37 -17.48 7.16
C GLY A 179 1.12 -16.00 7.44
N SER A 180 0.36 -15.35 6.56
CA SER A 180 0.06 -13.92 6.66
C SER A 180 -0.73 -13.51 7.91
N ARG A 181 -1.57 -14.40 8.44
CA ARG A 181 -2.66 -14.01 9.35
C ARG A 181 -2.14 -13.54 10.72
N THR A 182 -1.32 -14.35 11.36
CA THR A 182 -0.75 -14.07 12.69
C THR A 182 0.02 -12.76 12.75
N PRO A 183 1.00 -12.48 11.87
CA PRO A 183 1.75 -11.21 11.92
C PRO A 183 0.88 -9.99 11.60
N THR A 184 -0.16 -10.15 10.78
CA THR A 184 -1.10 -9.06 10.49
C THR A 184 -1.98 -8.75 11.70
N ALA A 185 -2.46 -9.78 12.38
CA ALA A 185 -3.27 -9.65 13.59
C ALA A 185 -2.46 -9.00 14.73
N THR A 186 -1.22 -9.44 14.95
CA THR A 186 -0.35 -8.84 15.96
C THR A 186 0.00 -7.39 15.63
N GLY A 187 0.24 -7.07 14.36
CA GLY A 187 0.45 -5.70 13.91
C GLY A 187 -0.77 -4.80 14.18
N LEU A 188 -1.97 -5.23 13.76
CA LEU A 188 -3.20 -4.46 13.94
C LEU A 188 -3.59 -4.27 15.41
N LEU A 189 -3.53 -5.32 16.22
CA LEU A 189 -3.83 -5.25 17.65
C LEU A 189 -2.76 -4.45 18.40
N GLY A 190 -1.50 -4.65 18.08
CA GLY A 190 -0.38 -3.91 18.66
C GLY A 190 -0.44 -2.41 18.37
N LEU A 191 -0.98 -2.00 17.21
CA LEU A 191 -1.09 -0.59 16.83
C LEU A 191 -2.06 0.19 17.73
N LEU A 192 -3.07 -0.46 18.31
CA LEU A 192 -4.13 0.19 19.08
C LEU A 192 -3.60 1.05 20.24
N PRO A 193 -2.83 0.52 21.20
CA PRO A 193 -2.34 1.32 22.33
C PRO A 193 -1.45 2.48 21.89
N PHE A 194 -0.61 2.30 20.86
CA PHE A 194 0.32 3.34 20.42
C PHE A 194 -0.38 4.47 19.68
N VAL A 195 -1.41 4.16 18.88
CA VAL A 195 -2.19 5.15 18.14
C VAL A 195 -2.98 6.03 19.10
N ILE A 196 -3.63 5.43 20.10
CA ILE A 196 -4.34 6.17 21.16
C ILE A 196 -3.35 7.04 21.97
N LEU A 197 -2.20 6.47 22.34
CA LEU A 197 -1.18 7.19 23.12
C LEU A 197 -0.55 8.35 22.34
N LEU A 198 -0.46 8.23 21.00
CA LEU A 198 -0.01 9.31 20.11
C LEU A 198 -0.97 10.50 20.11
N GLY A 199 -2.25 10.31 20.44
CA GLY A 199 -3.25 11.37 20.55
C GLY A 199 -3.14 12.21 21.83
N VAL A 200 -2.40 11.74 22.84
CA VAL A 200 -2.28 12.42 24.14
C VAL A 200 -1.46 13.72 24.05
N PRO A 201 -0.26 13.75 23.42
CA PRO A 201 0.54 14.97 23.28
C PRO A 201 -0.18 16.04 22.46
N GLY A 202 -0.43 17.20 23.08
CA GLY A 202 -1.10 18.35 22.45
C GLY A 202 -2.62 18.37 22.56
N SER A 203 -3.23 17.36 23.18
CA SER A 203 -4.68 17.36 23.42
C SER A 203 -5.05 18.34 24.54
N LYS A 204 -6.15 19.08 24.35
CA LYS A 204 -6.74 19.92 25.40
C LYS A 204 -7.40 19.09 26.52
N LEU A 205 -7.68 17.80 26.24
CA LEU A 205 -8.31 16.85 27.15
C LEU A 205 -7.38 16.37 28.27
N PHE A 206 -6.06 16.41 28.05
CA PHE A 206 -5.07 16.01 29.05
C PHE A 206 -4.14 17.17 29.45
N PRO A 207 -4.63 18.17 30.21
CA PRO A 207 -3.82 19.30 30.68
C PRO A 207 -2.59 18.87 31.50
N TRP A 208 -2.66 17.72 32.16
CA TRP A 208 -1.57 17.17 32.98
C TRP A 208 -0.36 16.69 32.16
N ALA A 209 -0.55 16.44 30.86
CA ALA A 209 0.48 16.00 29.93
C ALA A 209 1.11 17.16 29.13
N ALA A 210 0.40 18.28 29.01
CA ALA A 210 0.80 19.41 28.18
C ALA A 210 2.04 20.13 28.74
N GLY A 211 3.04 20.36 27.88
CA GLY A 211 4.21 21.18 28.18
C GLY A 211 5.32 20.47 28.97
N LYS A 212 5.19 19.16 29.22
CA LYS A 212 6.24 18.36 29.85
C LYS A 212 7.25 17.88 28.81
N SER A 213 8.54 17.91 29.12
CA SER A 213 9.60 17.49 28.17
C SER A 213 9.46 16.06 27.64
N TRP A 214 8.77 15.16 28.37
CA TRP A 214 8.52 13.79 27.91
C TRP A 214 7.48 13.68 26.80
N GLU A 215 6.64 14.69 26.57
CA GLU A 215 5.58 14.65 25.54
C GLU A 215 6.17 14.42 24.13
N LYS A 216 7.29 15.09 23.86
CA LYS A 216 8.04 15.04 22.60
C LYS A 216 8.69 13.67 22.40
N SER A 217 9.36 13.17 23.44
CA SER A 217 9.98 11.85 23.42
C SER A 217 8.94 10.75 23.30
N LEU A 218 7.80 10.86 23.99
CA LEU A 218 6.69 9.92 23.87
C LEU A 218 6.16 9.89 22.44
N TYR A 219 5.96 11.04 21.81
CA TYR A 219 5.49 11.13 20.43
C TYR A 219 6.44 10.42 19.46
N VAL A 220 7.76 10.66 19.58
CA VAL A 220 8.79 10.01 18.74
C VAL A 220 8.79 8.49 18.96
N VAL A 221 8.72 8.03 20.22
CA VAL A 221 8.69 6.59 20.54
C VAL A 221 7.43 5.94 19.99
N CYS A 222 6.25 6.55 20.15
CA CYS A 222 5.00 6.02 19.61
C CYS A 222 5.04 5.95 18.07
N MET A 223 5.56 6.97 17.40
CA MET A 223 5.74 6.98 15.95
C MET A 223 6.66 5.85 15.47
N ALA A 224 7.79 5.64 16.15
CA ALA A 224 8.71 4.55 15.83
C ALA A 224 8.06 3.17 16.05
N SER A 225 7.35 2.98 17.16
CA SER A 225 6.59 1.75 17.44
C SER A 225 5.50 1.49 16.40
N ILE A 226 4.77 2.53 15.98
CA ILE A 226 3.77 2.46 14.92
C ILE A 226 4.44 2.02 13.60
N GLY A 227 5.56 2.65 13.21
CA GLY A 227 6.30 2.26 12.00
C GLY A 227 6.73 0.79 12.02
N CYS A 228 7.26 0.32 13.15
CA CYS A 228 7.62 -1.09 13.34
C CYS A 228 6.42 -2.03 13.19
N LEU A 229 5.26 -1.68 13.75
CA LEU A 229 4.05 -2.51 13.65
C LEU A 229 3.43 -2.45 12.25
N LEU A 230 3.43 -1.29 11.59
CA LEU A 230 2.98 -1.13 10.21
C LEU A 230 3.82 -1.96 9.23
N SER A 231 5.10 -2.18 9.53
CA SER A 231 5.95 -3.09 8.73
C SER A 231 5.37 -4.51 8.65
N LEU A 232 4.65 -4.97 9.69
CA LEU A 232 3.99 -6.28 9.70
C LEU A 232 2.81 -6.34 8.73
N LEU A 233 2.23 -5.22 8.34
CA LEU A 233 1.09 -5.16 7.41
C LEU A 233 1.55 -5.06 5.94
N ASN A 234 2.85 -4.84 5.68
CA ASN A 234 3.37 -4.73 4.32
C ASN A 234 3.10 -5.98 3.48
N GLY A 235 2.55 -5.79 2.27
CA GLY A 235 2.32 -6.89 1.32
C GLY A 235 1.15 -7.82 1.66
N VAL A 236 0.39 -7.59 2.74
CA VAL A 236 -0.76 -8.43 3.14
C VAL A 236 -1.79 -8.58 2.02
N GLY A 237 -2.18 -7.46 1.39
CA GLY A 237 -3.16 -7.49 0.31
C GLY A 237 -2.67 -8.26 -0.92
N SER A 238 -1.40 -8.08 -1.30
CA SER A 238 -0.84 -8.76 -2.48
C SER A 238 -0.62 -10.25 -2.22
N MET A 239 -0.18 -10.61 -1.02
CA MET A 239 0.02 -12.02 -0.62
C MET A 239 -1.31 -12.78 -0.57
N GLN A 240 -2.34 -12.23 0.10
CA GLN A 240 -3.65 -12.89 0.15
C GLN A 240 -4.35 -12.94 -1.22
N ALA A 241 -4.10 -11.95 -2.08
CA ALA A 241 -4.53 -11.99 -3.48
C ALA A 241 -3.90 -13.17 -4.23
N THR A 242 -2.58 -13.33 -4.15
CA THR A 242 -1.85 -14.42 -4.80
C THR A 242 -2.27 -15.79 -4.24
N GLU A 243 -2.28 -15.95 -2.92
CA GLU A 243 -2.71 -17.21 -2.26
C GLU A 243 -4.15 -17.61 -2.64
N THR A 244 -5.05 -16.63 -2.78
CA THR A 244 -6.43 -16.90 -3.20
C THR A 244 -6.49 -17.40 -4.64
N ILE A 245 -5.71 -16.80 -5.54
CA ILE A 245 -5.65 -17.24 -6.93
C ILE A 245 -5.04 -18.64 -7.01
N ASP A 246 -3.97 -18.92 -6.26
CA ASP A 246 -3.37 -20.25 -6.16
C ASP A 246 -4.38 -21.29 -5.68
N ALA A 247 -5.13 -21.00 -4.61
CA ALA A 247 -6.12 -21.90 -4.04
C ALA A 247 -7.30 -22.17 -5.00
N LEU A 248 -7.71 -21.16 -5.78
CA LEU A 248 -8.75 -21.31 -6.80
C LEU A 248 -8.29 -22.16 -7.98
N GLU A 249 -7.06 -21.95 -8.43
CA GLU A 249 -6.46 -22.69 -9.54
C GLU A 249 -6.22 -24.16 -9.17
N VAL A 250 -5.78 -24.45 -7.95
CA VAL A 250 -5.64 -25.83 -7.44
C VAL A 250 -6.99 -26.55 -7.37
N ARG A 251 -8.05 -25.85 -6.95
CA ARG A 251 -9.39 -26.43 -6.84
C ARG A 251 -10.05 -26.64 -8.20
N GLN A 252 -9.80 -25.74 -9.14
CA GLN A 252 -10.34 -25.80 -10.50
C GLN A 252 -9.28 -25.30 -11.50
N PRO A 253 -8.48 -26.22 -12.07
CA PRO A 253 -7.42 -25.83 -13.00
C PRO A 253 -8.02 -25.19 -14.26
N GLY A 254 -7.43 -24.08 -14.69
CA GLY A 254 -7.87 -23.33 -15.87
C GLY A 254 -9.09 -22.43 -15.65
N ILE A 255 -9.54 -22.22 -14.40
CA ILE A 255 -10.73 -21.38 -14.11
C ILE A 255 -10.60 -19.94 -14.64
N PHE A 256 -9.38 -19.42 -14.73
CA PHE A 256 -9.08 -18.05 -15.16
C PHE A 256 -8.55 -17.94 -16.60
N GLY A 257 -8.41 -19.06 -17.32
CA GLY A 257 -7.88 -19.10 -18.68
C GLY A 257 -6.35 -18.90 -18.76
N PRO A 258 -5.79 -18.87 -19.99
CA PRO A 258 -4.35 -18.96 -20.23
C PRO A 258 -3.51 -17.77 -19.75
N ASN A 259 -4.13 -16.63 -19.45
CA ASN A 259 -3.45 -15.42 -18.96
C ASN A 259 -3.52 -15.26 -17.42
N GLY A 260 -4.15 -16.19 -16.70
CA GLY A 260 -4.20 -16.24 -15.23
C GLY A 260 -4.99 -15.12 -14.54
N GLY A 261 -5.35 -15.34 -13.27
CA GLY A 261 -6.12 -14.38 -12.45
C GLY A 261 -5.29 -13.34 -11.69
N TYR A 262 -3.96 -13.51 -11.59
CA TYR A 262 -3.09 -12.72 -10.71
C TYR A 262 -3.10 -11.22 -11.03
N SER A 263 -2.97 -10.84 -12.30
CA SER A 263 -2.91 -9.43 -12.70
C SER A 263 -4.18 -8.66 -12.29
N ARG A 264 -5.34 -9.28 -12.44
CA ARG A 264 -6.63 -8.71 -12.04
C ARG A 264 -6.77 -8.64 -10.52
N ALA A 265 -6.33 -9.67 -9.79
CA ALA A 265 -6.39 -9.68 -8.33
C ALA A 265 -5.47 -8.62 -7.72
N ILE A 266 -4.23 -8.51 -8.20
CA ILE A 266 -3.27 -7.48 -7.80
C ILE A 266 -3.79 -6.08 -8.16
N ALA A 267 -4.38 -5.90 -9.33
CA ALA A 267 -4.98 -4.62 -9.72
C ALA A 267 -6.07 -4.17 -8.73
N VAL A 268 -6.97 -5.08 -8.31
CA VAL A 268 -8.00 -4.78 -7.30
C VAL A 268 -7.37 -4.38 -5.96
N THR A 269 -6.33 -5.09 -5.51
CA THR A 269 -5.59 -4.73 -4.30
C THR A 269 -4.96 -3.35 -4.42
N SER A 270 -4.33 -3.02 -5.54
CA SER A 270 -3.73 -1.69 -5.78
C SER A 270 -4.79 -0.58 -5.86
N MET A 271 -5.93 -0.82 -6.49
CA MET A 271 -7.05 0.13 -6.51
C MET A 271 -7.56 0.42 -5.10
N THR A 272 -7.69 -0.63 -4.29
CA THR A 272 -8.12 -0.52 -2.90
C THR A 272 -7.10 0.26 -2.05
N TRP A 273 -5.81 0.00 -2.26
CA TRP A 273 -4.73 0.76 -1.62
C TRP A 273 -4.82 2.25 -1.93
N MET A 274 -4.99 2.62 -3.21
CA MET A 274 -5.16 4.02 -3.62
C MET A 274 -6.42 4.64 -3.03
N ALA A 275 -7.52 3.90 -2.96
CA ALA A 275 -8.76 4.39 -2.33
C ALA A 275 -8.56 4.67 -0.83
N GLY A 276 -7.81 3.83 -0.12
CA GLY A 276 -7.45 4.07 1.29
C GLY A 276 -6.59 5.32 1.45
N LEU A 277 -5.55 5.48 0.64
CA LEU A 277 -4.70 6.68 0.65
C LEU A 277 -5.46 7.97 0.33
N MET A 278 -6.50 7.89 -0.52
CA MET A 278 -7.36 9.04 -0.81
C MET A 278 -8.33 9.35 0.35
N THR A 279 -8.89 8.31 0.97
CA THR A 279 -9.90 8.47 2.04
C THR A 279 -9.27 8.93 3.36
N GLY A 280 -8.03 8.52 3.64
CA GLY A 280 -7.33 8.85 4.89
C GLY A 280 -7.26 10.36 5.18
N PRO A 281 -6.68 11.18 4.30
CA PRO A 281 -6.62 12.63 4.48
C PRO A 281 -7.99 13.30 4.65
N LEU A 282 -9.01 12.84 3.91
CA LEU A 282 -10.38 13.37 4.02
C LEU A 282 -10.98 13.09 5.40
N LEU A 283 -10.81 11.86 5.90
CA LEU A 283 -11.25 11.48 7.25
C LEU A 283 -10.48 12.27 8.31
N ALA A 284 -9.17 12.41 8.13
CA ALA A 284 -8.31 13.15 9.02
C ALA A 284 -8.70 14.63 9.13
N GLU A 285 -8.91 15.30 7.99
CA GLU A 285 -9.34 16.70 7.96
C GLU A 285 -10.70 16.89 8.64
N PHE A 286 -11.67 16.03 8.33
CA PHE A 286 -13.00 16.09 8.93
C PHE A 286 -12.96 15.88 10.47
N MET A 287 -12.24 14.86 10.94
CA MET A 287 -12.13 14.55 12.37
C MET A 287 -11.34 15.61 13.13
N VAL A 288 -10.20 16.04 12.62
CA VAL A 288 -9.38 17.08 13.28
C VAL A 288 -10.11 18.42 13.30
N GLY A 289 -10.85 18.75 12.23
CA GLY A 289 -11.63 19.97 12.14
C GLY A 289 -12.80 20.05 13.13
N MET A 290 -13.49 18.93 13.38
CA MET A 290 -14.67 18.90 14.25
C MET A 290 -14.38 18.48 15.69
N PHE A 291 -13.55 17.46 15.89
CA PHE A 291 -13.39 16.76 17.16
C PHE A 291 -11.95 16.82 17.71
N GLY A 292 -10.97 17.16 16.87
CA GLY A 292 -9.58 17.29 17.23
C GLY A 292 -8.76 16.02 17.01
N TYR A 293 -7.44 16.13 17.25
CA TYR A 293 -6.48 15.06 16.91
C TYR A 293 -6.64 13.78 17.74
N PHE A 294 -7.03 13.88 19.01
CA PHE A 294 -7.24 12.71 19.86
C PHE A 294 -8.39 11.83 19.36
N GLU A 295 -9.51 12.45 19.00
CA GLU A 295 -10.70 11.74 18.51
C GLU A 295 -10.45 11.05 17.16
N LEU A 296 -9.63 11.66 16.29
CA LEU A 296 -9.14 10.98 15.10
C LEU A 296 -8.39 9.68 15.47
N GLN A 297 -7.49 9.72 16.46
CA GLN A 297 -6.74 8.52 16.85
C GLN A 297 -7.64 7.44 17.47
N CYS A 298 -8.66 7.81 18.24
CA CYS A 298 -9.67 6.90 18.76
C CYS A 298 -10.48 6.25 17.63
N CYS A 299 -11.00 7.06 16.70
CA CYS A 299 -11.74 6.58 15.53
C CYS A 299 -10.90 5.61 14.68
N LEU A 300 -9.62 5.93 14.46
CA LEU A 300 -8.69 5.05 13.77
C LEU A 300 -8.41 3.75 14.54
N GLY A 301 -8.51 3.76 15.87
CA GLY A 301 -8.42 2.58 16.72
C GLY A 301 -9.66 1.68 16.61
N GLU A 302 -10.85 2.26 16.67
CA GLU A 302 -12.14 1.55 16.64
C GLU A 302 -12.45 0.92 15.29
N LEU A 303 -12.15 1.61 14.17
CA LEU A 303 -12.35 1.11 12.80
C LEU A 303 -11.66 -0.25 12.54
N ARG A 304 -10.66 -0.60 13.36
CA ARG A 304 -9.90 -1.86 13.29
C ARG A 304 -10.58 -3.02 14.02
N LEU A 305 -11.37 -2.74 15.07
CA LEU A 305 -11.98 -3.75 15.95
C LEU A 305 -13.24 -4.36 15.34
N ASP A 306 -14.06 -3.56 14.66
CA ASP A 306 -15.38 -3.96 14.12
C ASP A 306 -15.35 -5.19 13.19
N LYS A 307 -14.19 -5.56 12.63
CA LYS A 307 -14.05 -6.77 11.81
C LYS A 307 -13.22 -7.89 12.42
N PHE A 308 -12.41 -7.63 13.46
CA PHE A 308 -11.68 -8.70 14.12
C PHE A 308 -12.60 -9.55 14.99
N GLU A 309 -13.64 -8.95 15.60
CA GLU A 309 -14.66 -9.70 16.34
C GLU A 309 -15.52 -10.60 15.43
N VAL A 310 -15.67 -10.27 14.14
CA VAL A 310 -16.52 -11.01 13.19
C VAL A 310 -15.83 -12.25 12.61
N HIS A 311 -14.51 -12.38 12.76
CA HIS A 311 -13.74 -13.52 12.20
C HIS A 311 -12.87 -14.26 13.22
N ALA A 312 -12.97 -13.93 14.50
CA ALA A 312 -12.32 -14.66 15.60
C ALA A 312 -13.16 -15.82 16.17
N PHE A 313 -14.31 -16.13 15.57
CA PHE A 313 -15.16 -17.29 15.88
C PHE A 313 -15.55 -18.07 14.63
#